data_AF-G8B5P7-F1
#
_entry.id   AF-G8B5P7-F1
#
_cell.length_a   1.000
_cell.length_b   1.000
_cell.length_c   1.000
_cell.angle_alpha   90.00
_cell.angle_beta   90.00
_cell.angle_gamma   90.00
#
_symmetry.space_group_name_H-M   'P 1'
#
loop_
_entity.id
_entity.type
_entity.pdbx_description
1 polymer ?
#
loop_
_entity_poly.entity_id
_entity_poly.type
_entity_poly.pdbx_seq_one_letter_code
_entity_poly.pdbx_strand_id
1 'polypeptide(L)'
;MAADKLLGFAMLFVAASVFTYYTAWVFVIPFVNEDSCINKFFLPRDYAIKLPLLLLLIAGLGVGTFIGKVLIKNQQKQKSKKKAQ
;
A
#
# COMPACT_ATOMS: atom_id res chain seq x y z
N MET A 1 12.41 18.76 -19.23
CA MET A 1 11.05 19.17 -19.67
C MET A 1 10.32 18.06 -20.43
N ALA A 2 10.75 17.65 -21.64
CA ALA A 2 10.06 16.59 -22.39
C ALA A 2 10.15 15.20 -21.71
N ALA A 3 11.31 14.87 -21.15
CA ALA A 3 11.52 13.62 -20.41
C ALA A 3 10.65 13.53 -19.15
N ASP A 4 10.55 14.62 -18.37
CA ASP A 4 9.69 14.68 -17.17
C ASP A 4 8.22 14.49 -17.52
N LYS A 5 7.78 15.09 -18.64
CA LYS A 5 6.41 14.95 -19.13
C LYS A 5 6.11 13.53 -19.60
N LEU A 6 7.04 12.90 -20.32
CA LEU A 6 6.90 11.50 -20.75
C LEU A 6 6.83 10.56 -19.53
N LEU A 7 7.67 10.78 -18.53
CA LEU A 7 7.64 9.99 -17.30
C LEU A 7 6.32 10.16 -16.55
N GLY A 8 5.82 11.40 -16.45
CA GLY A 8 4.50 11.66 -15.85
C GLY A 8 3.37 10.94 -16.58
N PHE A 9 3.38 10.94 -17.92
CA PHE A 9 2.41 10.17 -18.72
C PHE A 9 2.53 8.66 -18.49
N ALA A 10 3.76 8.13 -18.43
CA ALA A 10 3.98 6.71 -18.15
C ALA A 10 3.45 6.33 -16.76
N MET A 11 3.73 7.14 -15.73
CA MET A 11 3.22 6.93 -14.38
C MET A 11 1.69 6.98 -14.34
N LEU A 12 1.08 7.95 -15.02
CA LEU A 12 -0.38 8.07 -15.10
C LEU A 12 -1.01 6.86 -15.81
N PHE A 13 -0.42 6.40 -16.91
CA PHE A 13 -0.90 5.24 -17.65
C PHE A 13 -0.83 3.96 -16.80
N VAL A 14 0.28 3.75 -16.09
CA VAL A 14 0.43 2.63 -15.17
C VAL A 14 -0.60 2.72 -14.04
N ALA A 15 -0.75 3.89 -13.42
CA ALA A 15 -1.72 4.10 -12.35
C ALA A 15 -3.17 3.83 -12.82
N ALA A 16 -3.54 4.34 -13.99
CA ALA A 16 -4.86 4.10 -14.58
C ALA A 16 -5.09 2.62 -14.86
N SER A 17 -4.10 1.92 -15.42
CA SER A 17 -4.19 0.48 -15.71
C SER A 17 -4.40 -0.36 -14.44
N VAL A 18 -3.59 -0.10 -13.41
CA VAL A 18 -3.71 -0.78 -12.11
C VAL A 18 -5.05 -0.47 -11.45
N PHE A 19 -5.49 0.79 -11.48
CA PHE A 19 -6.78 1.21 -10.93
C PHE A 19 -7.94 0.51 -11.63
N THR A 20 -7.96 0.47 -12.96
CA THR A 20 -9.01 -0.20 -13.72
C THR A 20 -9.02 -1.69 -13.45
N TYR A 21 -7.86 -2.35 -13.44
CA TYR A 21 -7.76 -3.78 -13.12
C TYR A 21 -8.32 -4.08 -11.72
N TYR A 22 -7.89 -3.33 -10.71
CA TYR A 22 -8.32 -3.53 -9.34
C TYR A 22 -9.81 -3.21 -9.14
N THR A 23 -10.31 -2.15 -9.79
CA THR A 23 -11.73 -1.79 -9.76
C THR A 23 -12.58 -2.88 -10.40
N ALA A 24 -12.20 -3.40 -11.56
CA ALA A 24 -12.90 -4.52 -12.18
C ALA A 24 -12.86 -5.77 -11.28
N TRP A 25 -11.71 -6.05 -10.67
CA TRP A 25 -11.55 -7.18 -9.77
C TRP A 25 -12.46 -7.10 -8.54
N VAL A 26 -12.60 -5.92 -7.94
CA VAL A 26 -13.40 -5.72 -6.71
C VAL A 26 -14.89 -5.55 -6.99
N PHE A 27 -15.27 -4.89 -8.09
CA PHE A 27 -16.66 -4.50 -8.33
C PHE A 27 -17.36 -5.24 -9.45
N VAL A 28 -16.62 -5.85 -10.39
CA VAL A 28 -17.22 -6.54 -11.54
C VAL A 28 -17.16 -8.05 -11.37
N ILE A 29 -15.96 -8.60 -11.15
CA ILE A 29 -15.73 -10.05 -11.03
C ILE A 29 -16.64 -10.74 -10.01
N PRO A 30 -16.99 -10.10 -8.87
CA PRO A 30 -17.96 -10.63 -7.94
C PRO A 30 -19.29 -11.14 -8.49
N PHE A 31 -19.74 -10.55 -9.59
CA PHE A 31 -21.05 -10.78 -10.21
C PHE A 31 -20.96 -11.62 -11.48
N VAL A 32 -19.76 -12.08 -11.84
CA VAL A 32 -19.51 -12.93 -13.00
C VAL A 32 -19.49 -14.40 -12.58
N ASN A 33 -20.08 -15.28 -13.39
CA ASN A 33 -20.09 -16.74 -13.16
C ASN A 33 -18.68 -17.29 -13.00
N GLU A 34 -18.43 -18.10 -11.97
CA GLU A 34 -17.10 -18.62 -11.63
C GLU A 34 -16.47 -19.46 -12.75
N ASP A 35 -17.28 -20.20 -13.51
CA ASP A 35 -16.83 -21.05 -14.63
C ASP A 35 -16.36 -20.28 -15.87
N SER A 36 -16.59 -18.97 -15.90
CA SER A 36 -16.21 -18.15 -17.05
C SER A 36 -14.68 -17.99 -17.16
N CYS A 37 -14.17 -18.01 -18.40
CA CYS A 37 -12.74 -17.90 -18.68
C CYS A 37 -12.12 -16.60 -18.13
N ILE A 38 -12.93 -15.55 -17.96
CA ILE A 38 -12.44 -14.25 -17.47
C ILE A 38 -11.89 -14.34 -16.05
N ASN A 39 -12.42 -15.23 -15.19
CA ASN A 39 -11.92 -15.40 -13.82
C ASN A 39 -10.47 -15.89 -13.78
N LYS A 40 -9.95 -16.52 -14.84
CA LYS A 40 -8.54 -16.94 -14.91
C LYS A 40 -7.54 -15.78 -14.98
N PHE A 41 -8.01 -14.58 -15.36
CA PHE A 41 -7.19 -13.38 -15.39
C PHE A 41 -7.16 -12.65 -14.04
N PHE A 42 -7.97 -13.08 -13.07
CA PHE A 42 -8.06 -12.47 -11.74
C PHE A 42 -7.65 -13.48 -10.67
N LEU A 43 -7.06 -12.98 -9.59
CA LEU A 43 -6.82 -13.83 -8.42
C LEU A 43 -8.16 -14.15 -7.73
N PRO A 44 -8.19 -15.20 -6.89
CA PRO A 44 -9.33 -15.50 -6.05
C PRO A 44 -9.76 -14.28 -5.23
N ARG A 45 -11.09 -14.13 -5.06
CA ARG A 45 -11.74 -12.93 -4.50
C ARG A 45 -11.23 -12.55 -3.11
N ASP A 46 -10.85 -13.53 -2.30
CA ASP A 46 -10.31 -13.30 -0.96
C ASP A 46 -9.04 -12.45 -0.97
N TYR A 47 -8.25 -12.50 -2.04
CA TYR A 47 -7.06 -11.65 -2.19
C TYR A 47 -7.40 -10.17 -2.39
N ALA A 48 -8.56 -9.85 -2.98
CA ALA A 48 -9.01 -8.46 -3.15
C ALA A 48 -9.26 -7.76 -1.80
N ILE A 49 -9.48 -8.53 -0.72
CA ILE A 49 -9.62 -7.98 0.65
C ILE A 49 -8.29 -8.10 1.41
N LYS A 50 -7.55 -9.20 1.22
CA LYS A 50 -6.27 -9.44 1.91
C LYS A 50 -5.19 -8.43 1.49
N LEU A 51 -5.13 -8.02 0.23
CA LEU A 51 -4.09 -7.11 -0.26
C LEU A 51 -4.14 -5.73 0.45
N PRO A 52 -5.29 -5.03 0.50
CA PRO A 52 -5.39 -3.76 1.23
C PRO A 52 -5.14 -3.93 2.73
N LEU A 53 -5.62 -5.01 3.33
CA LEU A 53 -5.37 -5.28 4.75
C LEU A 53 -3.89 -5.46 5.06
N LEU A 54 -3.17 -6.20 4.21
CA LEU A 54 -1.73 -6.41 4.36
C LEU A 54 -0.96 -5.09 4.17
N LEU A 55 -1.33 -4.27 3.18
CA LEU A 55 -0.74 -2.93 3.00
C LEU A 55 -0.97 -2.04 4.22
N LEU A 56 -2.19 -2.02 4.76
CA LEU A 56 -2.54 -1.27 5.97
C LEU A 56 -1.70 -1.75 7.17
N LEU A 57 -1.56 -3.06 7.33
CA LEU A 57 -0.76 -3.65 8.40
C LEU A 57 0.70 -3.25 8.29
N ILE A 58 1.31 -3.38 7.11
CA ILE A 58 2.71 -2.98 6.88
C ILE A 58 2.90 -1.49 7.16
N ALA A 59 2.00 -0.65 6.66
CA ALA A 59 2.05 0.80 6.90
C ALA A 59 1.94 1.11 8.40
N GLY A 60 0.98 0.49 9.09
CA GLY A 60 0.78 0.64 10.53
C GLY A 60 1.99 0.20 11.35
N LEU A 61 2.59 -0.95 11.02
CA LEU A 61 3.81 -1.44 11.66
C LEU A 61 5.00 -0.50 11.40
N GLY A 62 5.13 0.02 10.18
CA GLY A 62 6.15 1.00 9.81
C GLY A 62 6.04 2.28 10.64
N VAL A 63 4.85 2.87 10.70
CA VAL A 63 4.56 4.08 11.49
C VAL A 63 4.78 3.81 12.98
N GLY A 64 4.23 2.72 13.52
CA GLY A 64 4.39 2.36 14.93
C GLY A 64 5.84 2.16 15.33
N THR A 65 6.63 1.48 14.49
CA THR A 65 8.07 1.29 14.71
C THR A 65 8.83 2.61 14.70
N PHE A 66 8.51 3.50 13.76
CA PHE A 66 9.13 4.83 13.67
C PHE A 66 8.83 5.65 14.93
N ILE A 67 7.57 5.73 15.35
CA ILE A 67 7.15 6.44 16.56
C ILE A 67 7.85 5.86 17.79
N GLY A 68 7.84 4.53 17.94
CA GLY A 68 8.51 3.85 19.05
C GLY A 68 10.00 4.19 19.12
N LYS A 69 10.70 4.17 17.99
CA LYS A 69 12.12 4.56 17.90
C LYS A 69 12.36 6.02 18.32
N VAL A 70 11.50 6.94 17.88
CA VAL A 70 11.62 8.36 18.25
C VAL A 70 11.39 8.57 19.75
N LEU A 71 10.40 7.90 20.33
CA LEU A 71 10.12 7.97 21.78
C LEU A 71 11.30 7.46 22.61
N ILE A 72 11.85 6.29 22.27
CA ILE A 72 12.99 5.70 22.98
C ILE A 72 14.20 6.66 22.91
N LYS A 73 14.51 7.17 21.72
CA LYS A 73 15.64 8.10 21.53
C LYS A 73 15.46 9.41 22.31
N ASN A 74 14.24 9.95 22.34
CA ASN A 74 13.96 11.16 23.11
C ASN A 74 14.07 10.91 24.62
N GLN A 75 13.57 9.79 25.13
CA GLN A 75 13.72 9.42 26.53
C GLN A 75 15.19 9.26 26.93
N GLN A 76 16.01 8.62 26.10
CA GLN A 76 17.46 8.49 26.34
C GLN A 76 18.14 9.85 26.42
N LYS A 77 17.85 10.77 25.49
CA LYS A 77 18.38 12.14 25.52
C LYS A 77 18.01 12.87 26.82
N GLN A 78 16.76 12.76 27.26
CA GLN A 78 16.31 13.41 28.50
C GLN A 78 16.97 12.80 29.75
N LYS A 79 17.16 11.48 29.78
CA LYS A 79 17.88 10.79 30.87
C LYS A 79 19.34 11.20 30.94
N SER A 80 20.02 11.34 29.80
CA SER A 80 21.42 11.80 29.76
C SER A 80 21.56 13.25 30.24
N LYS A 81 20.63 14.15 29.88
CA LYS A 81 20.63 15.53 30.38
C LYS A 81 20.46 15.62 31.89
N LYS A 82 19.56 14.81 32.47
CA LYS A 82 19.34 14.73 33.92
C LYS A 82 20.50 14.12 34.70
N LYS A 83 21.37 13.33 34.07
CA LYS A 83 22.57 12.76 34.70
C LYS A 83 23.79 13.69 34.65
N ALA A 84 23.77 14.69 33.78
CA ALA A 84 24.85 15.65 33.60
C ALA A 84 24.64 16.96 34.41
N GLN A 85 23.51 17.05 35.12
CA GLN A 85 23.14 18.11 36.05
C GLN A 85 23.17 17.54 37.46
#